data_AF-W0RQZ7-F1
#
_entry.id   AF-W0RQZ7-F1
#
_cell.length_a   1.000
_cell.length_b   1.000
_cell.length_c   1.000
_cell.angle_alpha   90.00
_cell.angle_beta   90.00
_cell.angle_gamma   90.00
#
_symmetry.space_group_name_H-M   'P 1'
#
loop_
_entity.id
_entity.type
_entity.pdbx_description
1 polymer ?
#
loop_
_entity_poly.entity_id
_entity_poly.type
_entity_poly.pdbx_seq_one_letter_code
_entity_poly.pdbx_strand_id
1 'polypeptide(L)'
;MTAMNPALVFGALDSLGGVANLQDIYKQFAVLYPDLLARYESQESFQGTIRQAIQSACPQATSYRPGNPVFFEQVEEGRYRAVYQDRRDEVIGRGRHL
;
A
#
# COMPACT_ATOMS: atom_id res chain seq x y z
N MET A 1 -7.04 3.53 -17.00
CA MET A 1 -7.13 3.25 -15.55
C MET A 1 -6.35 4.31 -14.80
N THR A 2 -6.95 4.93 -13.79
CA THR A 2 -6.26 5.89 -12.92
C THR A 2 -5.48 5.12 -11.85
N ALA A 3 -4.18 5.36 -11.74
CA ALA A 3 -3.37 4.76 -10.69
C ALA A 3 -3.79 5.30 -9.31
N MET A 4 -4.01 4.42 -8.35
CA MET A 4 -4.28 4.80 -6.96
C MET A 4 -3.04 5.44 -6.35
N ASN A 5 -3.20 6.58 -5.66
CA ASN A 5 -2.08 7.22 -4.97
C ASN A 5 -1.67 6.39 -3.75
N PRO A 6 -0.41 5.89 -3.66
CA PRO A 6 0.07 5.14 -2.52
C PRO A 6 -0.08 5.86 -1.18
N ALA A 7 -0.01 7.20 -1.14
CA ALA A 7 -0.20 7.96 0.09
C ALA A 7 -1.60 7.82 0.69
N LEU A 8 -2.64 7.58 -0.13
CA LEU A 8 -3.99 7.31 0.38
C LEU A 8 -4.07 5.95 1.05
N VAL A 9 -3.37 4.96 0.49
CA VAL A 9 -3.30 3.60 1.06
C VAL A 9 -2.47 3.62 2.35
N PHE A 10 -1.43 4.45 2.40
CA PHE A 10 -0.69 4.73 3.62
C PHE A 10 -1.60 5.29 4.71
N GLY A 11 -2.41 6.31 4.41
CA GLY A 11 -3.32 6.90 5.39
C GLY A 11 -4.37 5.90 5.92
N ALA A 12 -4.88 5.01 5.05
CA ALA A 12 -5.78 3.94 5.47
C ALA A 12 -5.07 2.96 6.43
N LEU A 13 -3.84 2.55 6.11
CA LEU A 13 -3.05 1.66 6.95
C LEU A 13 -2.65 2.31 8.29
N ASP A 14 -2.28 3.58 8.27
CA ASP A 14 -1.96 4.38 9.46
C ASP A 14 -3.15 4.45 10.42
N SER A 15 -4.36 4.65 9.89
CA SER A 15 -5.60 4.62 10.70
C SER A 15 -5.93 3.26 11.34
N LEU A 16 -5.32 2.17 10.84
CA LEU A 16 -5.41 0.82 11.42
C LEU A 16 -4.29 0.53 12.44
N GLY A 17 -3.52 1.55 12.86
CA GLY A 17 -2.35 1.38 13.73
C GLY A 17 -1.07 1.03 12.99
N GLY A 18 -1.01 1.29 11.68
CA GLY A 18 0.19 1.19 10.87
C GLY A 18 0.59 -0.22 10.43
N VAL A 19 -0.09 -1.28 10.88
CA VAL A 19 0.16 -2.67 10.43
C VAL A 19 -1.16 -3.42 10.27
N ALA A 20 -1.45 -3.91 9.07
CA ALA A 20 -2.70 -4.61 8.79
C ALA A 20 -2.56 -5.61 7.64
N ASN A 21 -3.46 -6.59 7.61
CA ASN A 21 -3.62 -7.45 6.44
C ASN A 21 -4.36 -6.71 5.33
N LEU A 22 -4.24 -7.23 4.11
CA LEU A 22 -4.81 -6.61 2.92
C LEU A 22 -6.35 -6.46 2.97
N GLN A 23 -7.05 -7.40 3.62
CA GLN A 23 -8.50 -7.35 3.74
C GLN A 23 -8.96 -6.20 4.64
N ASP A 24 -8.24 -5.93 5.74
CA ASP A 24 -8.54 -4.83 6.65
C ASP A 24 -8.23 -3.48 5.98
N ILE A 25 -7.16 -3.40 5.18
CA ILE A 25 -6.87 -2.22 4.36
C ILE A 25 -8.04 -1.92 3.42
N TYR A 26 -8.58 -2.92 2.71
CA TYR A 26 -9.71 -2.72 1.80
C TYR A 26 -10.95 -2.18 2.52
N LYS A 27 -11.30 -2.77 3.67
CA LYS A 27 -12.46 -2.34 4.47
C LYS A 27 -12.26 -0.90 4.95
N GLN A 28 -11.09 -0.59 5.48
CA GLN A 28 -10.81 0.74 5.99
C GLN A 28 -10.80 1.79 4.88
N PHE A 29 -10.24 1.47 3.72
CA PHE A 29 -10.22 2.38 2.58
C PHE A 29 -11.65 2.67 2.09
N ALA A 30 -12.54 1.67 2.07
CA ALA A 30 -13.95 1.87 1.72
C ALA A 30 -14.68 2.77 2.72
N VAL A 31 -14.32 2.72 4.01
CA VAL A 31 -14.88 3.61 5.06
C VAL A 31 -14.37 5.04 4.91
N LEU A 32 -13.08 5.22 4.65
CA LEU A 32 -12.46 6.55 4.57
C LEU A 32 -12.76 7.28 3.25
N TYR A 33 -12.93 6.53 2.15
CA TYR A 33 -13.06 7.09 0.81
C TYR A 33 -14.25 6.51 0.04
N PRO A 34 -15.50 6.62 0.57
CA PRO A 34 -16.68 6.06 -0.08
C PRO A 34 -16.94 6.64 -1.47
N ASP A 35 -16.70 7.94 -1.66
CA ASP A 35 -16.85 8.61 -2.96
C ASP A 35 -15.82 8.16 -3.99
N LEU A 36 -14.64 7.72 -3.53
CA LEU A 36 -13.62 7.18 -4.41
C LEU A 36 -13.99 5.76 -4.84
N LEU A 37 -14.49 4.93 -3.91
CA LEU A 37 -15.01 3.60 -4.23
C LEU A 37 -16.13 3.66 -5.28
N ALA A 38 -17.04 4.63 -5.17
CA ALA A 38 -18.14 4.82 -6.13
C ALA A 38 -17.68 5.16 -7.56
N ARG A 39 -16.41 5.54 -7.77
CA ARG A 39 -15.84 5.81 -9.10
C ARG A 39 -15.32 4.56 -9.81
N TYR A 40 -15.26 3.43 -9.12
CA TYR A 40 -14.79 2.16 -9.69
C TYR A 40 -15.98 1.32 -10.15
N GLU A 41 -15.80 0.62 -11.27
CA GLU A 41 -16.82 -0.25 -11.87
C GLU A 41 -17.15 -1.47 -10.99
N SER A 42 -16.21 -1.90 -10.16
CA SER A 42 -16.39 -3.03 -9.25
C SER A 42 -15.49 -2.94 -8.02
N GLN A 43 -15.88 -3.65 -6.97
CA GLN A 43 -15.05 -3.83 -5.78
C GLN A 43 -13.70 -4.49 -6.12
N GLU A 44 -13.70 -5.43 -7.07
CA GLU A 44 -12.48 -6.11 -7.51
C GLU A 44 -11.50 -5.15 -8.18
N SER A 45 -11.99 -4.28 -9.08
CA SER A 45 -11.17 -3.27 -9.76
C SER A 45 -10.56 -2.29 -8.76
N PHE A 46 -11.38 -1.83 -7.81
CA PHE A 46 -10.93 -0.99 -6.71
C PHE A 46 -9.82 -1.63 -5.87
N GLN A 47 -10.05 -2.85 -5.38
CA GLN A 47 -9.05 -3.61 -4.62
C GLN A 47 -7.79 -3.88 -5.45
N GLY A 48 -7.93 -4.12 -6.76
CA GLY A 48 -6.82 -4.27 -7.69
C GLY A 48 -5.92 -3.04 -7.73
N THR A 49 -6.49 -1.83 -7.76
CA THR A 49 -5.69 -0.59 -7.72
C THR A 49 -5.01 -0.34 -6.38
N ILE A 50 -5.61 -0.76 -5.26
CA ILE A 50 -4.95 -0.74 -3.94
C ILE A 50 -3.74 -1.68 -3.94
N ARG A 51 -3.88 -2.91 -4.46
CA ARG A 51 -2.76 -3.86 -4.58
C ARG A 51 -1.63 -3.29 -5.43
N GLN A 52 -1.96 -2.70 -6.58
CA GLN A 52 -0.98 -2.06 -7.46
C GLN A 52 -0.25 -0.89 -6.76
N ALA A 53 -0.96 -0.06 -6.00
CA ALA A 53 -0.35 1.02 -5.24
C ALA A 53 0.63 0.50 -4.18
N ILE A 54 0.24 -0.53 -3.41
CA ILE A 54 1.11 -1.19 -2.43
C ILE A 54 2.36 -1.74 -3.13
N GLN A 55 2.16 -2.52 -4.19
CA GLN A 55 3.23 -3.11 -4.99
C GLN A 55 4.22 -2.06 -5.50
N SER A 56 3.73 -0.94 -6.06
CA SER A 56 4.59 0.12 -6.61
C SER A 56 5.49 0.82 -5.57
N ALA A 57 5.08 0.81 -4.30
CA ALA A 57 5.72 1.53 -3.20
C ALA A 57 6.20 0.60 -2.06
N CYS A 58 6.28 -0.70 -2.33
CA CYS A 58 6.78 -1.73 -1.42
C CYS A 58 7.97 -2.46 -2.07
N PRO A 59 9.21 -2.14 -1.67
CA PRO A 59 10.41 -2.71 -2.27
C PRO A 59 10.48 -4.24 -2.30
N GLN A 60 9.85 -4.89 -1.32
CA GLN A 60 9.86 -6.36 -1.19
C GLN A 60 8.73 -7.04 -1.98
N ALA A 61 7.75 -6.29 -2.48
CA ALA A 61 6.60 -6.85 -3.19
C ALA A 61 6.68 -6.71 -4.72
N THR A 62 7.72 -6.05 -5.27
CA THR A 62 7.91 -5.83 -6.72
C THR A 62 9.37 -5.62 -7.13
N SER A 63 9.62 -5.48 -8.45
CA SER A 63 10.85 -4.93 -9.03
C SER A 63 11.01 -3.43 -8.78
N TYR A 64 11.09 -3.04 -7.51
CA TYR A 64 11.30 -1.66 -7.08
C TYR A 64 12.53 -1.02 -7.74
N ARG A 65 12.41 0.25 -8.12
CA ARG A 65 13.49 1.03 -8.75
C ARG A 65 13.90 2.20 -7.84
N PRO A 66 15.20 2.54 -7.75
CA PRO A 66 15.65 3.75 -7.08
C PRO A 66 14.91 4.99 -7.60
N GLY A 67 14.42 5.83 -6.69
CA GLY A 67 13.61 7.01 -7.02
C GLY A 67 12.11 6.82 -6.77
N ASN A 68 11.61 5.59 -6.71
CA ASN A 68 10.22 5.35 -6.30
C ASN A 68 10.02 5.69 -4.81
N PRO A 69 8.86 6.24 -4.43
CA PRO A 69 8.53 6.42 -3.04
C PRO A 69 8.37 5.05 -2.36
N VAL A 70 8.71 4.98 -1.08
CA VAL A 70 8.48 3.81 -0.24
C VAL A 70 7.48 4.21 0.82
N PHE A 71 6.32 3.58 0.79
CA PHE A 71 5.23 3.81 1.73
C PHE A 71 4.91 2.56 2.54
N PHE A 72 5.33 1.39 2.05
CA PHE A 72 4.98 0.12 2.66
C PHE A 72 6.18 -0.80 2.72
N GLU A 73 6.14 -1.70 3.69
CA GLU A 73 6.95 -2.89 3.72
C GLU A 73 6.06 -4.10 3.92
N GLN A 74 6.46 -5.22 3.34
CA GLN A 74 5.78 -6.48 3.55
C GLN A 74 6.40 -7.15 4.77
N VAL A 75 5.59 -7.37 5.81
CA VAL A 75 6.01 -8.02 7.06
C VAL A 75 5.66 -9.51 7.07
N GLU A 76 4.59 -9.90 6.39
CA GLU A 76 4.15 -11.28 6.16
C GLU A 76 3.50 -11.40 4.77
N GLU A 77 3.25 -12.62 4.28
CA GLU A 77 2.39 -12.79 3.11
C GLU A 77 1.01 -12.14 3.35
N GLY A 78 0.62 -11.21 2.48
CA GLY A 78 -0.66 -10.49 2.61
C GLY A 78 -0.74 -9.47 3.77
N ARG A 79 0.35 -9.20 4.49
CA ARG A 79 0.39 -8.22 5.58
C ARG A 79 1.45 -7.14 5.37
N TYR A 80 1.03 -5.89 5.57
CA TYR A 80 1.81 -4.71 5.26
C TYR A 80 1.94 -3.80 6.47
N ARG A 81 3.07 -3.12 6.57
CA ARG A 81 3.34 -2.05 7.53
C ARG A 81 3.58 -0.73 6.81
N ALA A 82 3.04 0.34 7.36
CA ALA A 82 3.29 1.70 6.92
C ALA A 82 4.76 2.06 7.21
N VAL A 83 5.43 2.64 6.21
CA VAL A 83 6.84 3.04 6.32
C VAL A 83 6.92 4.55 6.39
N TYR A 84 7.32 5.05 7.55
CA TYR A 84 7.61 6.47 7.76
C TYR A 84 8.99 6.83 7.21
N GLN A 85 9.23 8.13 7.00
CA GLN A 85 10.43 8.63 6.31
C GLN A 85 11.74 8.21 6.98
N ASP A 86 11.76 8.15 8.31
CA ASP A 86 12.91 7.76 9.13
C ASP A 86 13.32 6.29 8.96
N ARG A 87 12.39 5.42 8.54
CA ARG A 87 12.64 3.98 8.32
C ARG A 87 12.78 3.61 6.86
N ARG A 88 12.65 4.57 5.95
CA ARG A 88 12.67 4.34 4.51
C ARG A 88 13.94 3.63 4.03
N ASP A 89 15.11 4.09 4.47
CA ASP A 89 16.39 3.53 4.03
C ASP A 89 16.61 2.09 4.54
N GLU A 90 16.16 1.81 5.77
CA GLU A 90 16.16 0.48 6.38
C GLU A 90 15.34 -0.51 5.53
N VAL A 91 14.14 -0.11 5.11
CA VAL A 91 13.23 -0.92 4.29
C VAL A 91 13.79 -1.13 2.88
N ILE A 92 14.34 -0.08 2.26
CA ILE A 92 15.00 -0.20 0.95
C ILE A 92 16.17 -1.19 1.03
N GLY A 93 16.96 -1.15 2.10
CA GLY A 93 18.06 -2.08 2.33
C GLY A 93 17.60 -3.54 2.35
N ARG A 94 16.52 -3.85 3.07
CA ARG A 94 15.94 -5.20 3.11
C ARG A 94 15.41 -5.69 1.77
N GLY A 95 14.78 -4.82 0.99
CA GLY A 95 14.21 -5.17 -0.32
C GLY A 95 15.22 -5.54 -1.40
N ARG A 96 16.52 -5.26 -1.20
CA ARG A 96 17.60 -5.57 -2.18
C ARG A 96 18.15 -6.99 -2.09
N HIS A 97 17.71 -7.79 -1.12
CA HIS A 97 18.25 -9.12 -0.82
C HIS A 97 17.30 -10.29 -1.21
N LEU A 98 16.24 -10.01 -1.97
CA LEU A 98 15.34 -10.99 -2.59
C LEU A 98 15.54 -11.00 -4.11
#